data_AF-A0A2S0LDN4-F1
#
_entry.id   AF-A0A2S0LDN4-F1
#
_cell.length_a   1.000
_cell.length_b   1.000
_cell.length_c   1.000
_cell.angle_alpha   90.00
_cell.angle_beta   90.00
_cell.angle_gamma   90.00
#
_symmetry.space_group_name_H-M   'P 1'
#
loop_
_entity.id
_entity.type
_entity.pdbx_description
1 polymer ?
#
loop_
_entity_poly.entity_id
_entity_poly.type
_entity_poly.pdbx_seq_one_letter_code
_entity_poly.pdbx_strand_id
1 'polypeptide(L)'
;MKEQLHRIQQKLAQAKAADKDLQVFGADAHKYHLNPPVSEAEVLAFEKKYGVQLPECYRAFMLTVGDAKAKKSDFIAGPYYGLYAFGTSLDSLLYEKIETYLKAPCNLSPDMTQEEWETLSDPLLPSEEEEEEDDDKYFAERAKVFGGLLPLGSQGCTYEHALVLNGKYAGRVVNVDLDLAQPKFAFETNFLDWYERYLDEVISGQLIDDRPTWFGYHRGEPAEVLLNEYEHTTDRKTQTDCLEGVYHKKPPLEPALLDKIEKLIALNNDDRDFLIEILSQSSYERAKPYLQDLVTNDPKKVFQFVWWYAKDHCADWVSVVKELLPTITDERTFDFATYLLTEGDDNFEEVILPFTDNENLQIRSTAYYTLGKSKKKEQYLDTFIKGLQETDTGVLCTVMQALSGVEDKRLLPYYKAIAKHFPEEKDYVLSNLEYRLASFGLTIEEARK
;
A
#
# COMPACT_ATOMS: atom_id res chain seq x y z
N MET A 1 15.63 -23.75 -19.96
CA MET A 1 14.91 -24.33 -18.81
C MET A 1 15.82 -25.05 -17.81
N LYS A 2 16.48 -26.19 -18.11
CA LYS A 2 17.31 -26.91 -17.11
C LYS A 2 18.39 -26.06 -16.45
N GLU A 3 19.11 -25.26 -17.24
CA GLU A 3 20.13 -24.33 -16.71
C GLU A 3 19.52 -23.26 -15.80
N GLN A 4 18.34 -22.75 -16.14
CA GLN A 4 17.61 -21.77 -15.33
C GLN A 4 17.18 -22.34 -13.98
N LEU A 5 16.64 -23.56 -13.96
CA LEU A 5 16.31 -24.26 -12.71
C LEU A 5 17.54 -24.44 -11.82
N HIS A 6 18.69 -24.78 -12.41
CA HIS A 6 19.94 -24.87 -11.66
C HIS A 6 20.39 -23.52 -11.09
N ARG A 7 20.29 -22.44 -11.87
CA ARG A 7 20.55 -21.07 -11.36
C ARG A 7 19.60 -20.69 -10.24
N ILE A 8 18.31 -20.98 -10.37
CA ILE A 8 17.31 -20.72 -9.32
C ILE A 8 17.68 -21.43 -8.01
N GLN A 9 18.09 -22.71 -8.06
CA GLN A 9 18.56 -23.43 -6.88
C GLN A 9 19.78 -22.76 -6.22
N GLN A 10 20.74 -22.28 -7.02
CA GLN A 10 21.89 -21.54 -6.51
C GLN A 10 21.48 -20.19 -5.90
N LYS A 11 20.61 -19.45 -6.59
CA LYS A 11 20.09 -18.16 -6.16
C LYS A 11 19.26 -18.27 -4.88
N LEU A 12 18.53 -19.36 -4.64
CA LEU A 12 17.82 -19.60 -3.38
C LEU A 12 18.77 -19.64 -2.18
N ALA A 13 19.93 -20.30 -2.33
CA ALA A 13 20.95 -20.31 -1.28
C ALA A 13 21.58 -18.92 -1.09
N GLN A 14 21.79 -18.17 -2.17
CA GLN A 14 22.32 -16.80 -2.13
C GLN A 14 21.33 -15.83 -1.50
N ALA A 15 20.05 -15.91 -1.85
CA ALA A 15 18.95 -15.11 -1.31
C ALA A 15 18.84 -15.31 0.19
N LYS A 16 18.83 -16.56 0.66
CA LYS A 16 18.85 -16.88 2.10
C LYS A 16 20.08 -16.33 2.84
N ALA A 17 21.23 -16.24 2.16
CA ALA A 17 22.45 -15.68 2.74
C ALA A 17 22.45 -14.14 2.73
N ALA A 18 21.86 -13.52 1.70
CA ALA A 18 21.71 -12.07 1.59
C ALA A 18 20.71 -11.54 2.62
N ASP A 19 19.58 -12.23 2.79
CA ASP A 19 18.55 -11.90 3.78
C ASP A 19 18.69 -12.73 5.07
N LYS A 20 19.87 -12.66 5.69
CA LYS A 20 20.21 -13.44 6.88
C LYS A 20 19.30 -13.13 8.09
N ASP A 21 18.76 -11.91 8.13
CA ASP A 21 17.94 -11.38 9.22
C ASP A 21 16.43 -11.45 8.90
N LEU A 22 16.05 -12.04 7.75
CA LEU A 22 14.67 -12.26 7.30
C LEU A 22 13.87 -10.94 7.21
N GLN A 23 14.49 -9.92 6.63
CA GLN A 23 13.95 -8.57 6.46
C GLN A 23 13.10 -8.43 5.20
N VAL A 24 13.25 -9.30 4.20
CA VAL A 24 12.33 -9.31 3.06
C VAL A 24 10.93 -9.62 3.58
N PHE A 25 9.94 -8.83 3.14
CA PHE A 25 8.57 -8.99 3.60
C PHE A 25 8.05 -10.43 3.44
N GLY A 26 7.63 -11.04 4.55
CA GLY A 26 7.15 -12.43 4.66
C GLY A 26 8.23 -13.52 4.72
N ALA A 27 9.51 -13.17 4.58
CA ALA A 27 10.63 -14.11 4.73
C ALA A 27 10.79 -14.66 6.15
N ASP A 28 10.31 -13.94 7.16
CA ASP A 28 10.25 -14.39 8.55
C ASP A 28 9.31 -15.60 8.75
N ALA A 29 8.25 -15.69 7.94
CA ALA A 29 7.31 -16.81 7.92
C ALA A 29 7.89 -18.04 7.20
N HIS A 30 8.29 -17.90 5.93
CA HIS A 30 8.73 -19.05 5.12
C HIS A 30 10.21 -19.39 5.29
N LYS A 31 11.06 -18.48 5.79
CA LYS A 31 12.50 -18.70 6.12
C LYS A 31 13.33 -19.32 5.00
N TYR A 32 13.00 -18.96 3.77
CA TYR A 32 13.53 -19.57 2.54
C TYR A 32 13.44 -21.12 2.54
N HIS A 33 12.42 -21.67 3.19
CA HIS A 33 12.14 -23.11 3.24
C HIS A 33 11.70 -23.62 1.88
N LEU A 34 12.12 -24.83 1.54
CA LEU A 34 11.63 -25.54 0.36
C LEU A 34 11.14 -26.91 0.79
N ASN A 35 10.01 -27.34 0.23
CA ASN A 35 9.54 -28.71 0.38
C ASN A 35 10.40 -29.67 -0.47
N PRO A 36 10.34 -30.99 -0.22
CA PRO A 36 10.85 -31.98 -1.17
C PRO A 36 10.23 -31.77 -2.55
N PRO A 37 10.99 -31.98 -3.65
CA PRO A 37 10.43 -31.92 -5.00
C PRO A 37 9.24 -32.85 -5.15
N VAL A 38 8.22 -32.38 -5.88
CA VAL A 38 7.01 -33.15 -6.17
C VAL A 38 7.37 -34.30 -7.12
N SER A 39 6.78 -35.48 -6.92
CA SER A 39 6.99 -36.59 -7.83
C SER A 39 6.18 -36.46 -9.12
N GLU A 40 6.68 -37.05 -10.20
CA GLU A 40 5.94 -37.13 -11.48
C GLU A 40 4.54 -37.75 -11.30
N ALA A 41 4.41 -38.74 -10.41
CA ALA A 41 3.14 -39.38 -10.11
C ALA A 41 2.14 -38.43 -9.41
N GLU A 42 2.60 -37.59 -8.47
CA GLU A 42 1.78 -36.58 -7.81
C GLU A 42 1.31 -35.52 -8.83
N VAL A 43 2.19 -35.06 -9.71
CA VAL A 43 1.84 -34.09 -10.76
C VAL A 43 0.81 -34.68 -11.74
N LEU A 44 1.02 -35.90 -12.23
CA LEU A 44 0.08 -36.56 -13.14
C LEU A 44 -1.28 -36.81 -12.46
N ALA A 45 -1.28 -37.15 -11.17
CA ALA A 45 -2.51 -37.30 -10.40
C ALA A 45 -3.27 -35.97 -10.27
N PHE A 46 -2.56 -34.87 -10.03
CA PHE A 46 -3.13 -33.52 -9.98
C PHE A 46 -3.75 -33.12 -11.33
N GLU A 47 -2.99 -33.21 -12.42
CA GLU A 47 -3.46 -32.88 -13.77
C GLU A 47 -4.67 -33.70 -14.17
N LYS A 48 -4.65 -35.01 -13.87
CA LYS A 48 -5.78 -35.90 -14.12
C LYS A 48 -7.01 -35.54 -13.27
N LYS A 49 -6.82 -35.23 -11.98
CA LYS A 49 -7.92 -34.89 -11.07
C LYS A 49 -8.63 -33.61 -11.52
N TYR A 50 -7.88 -32.58 -11.85
CA TYR A 50 -8.43 -31.26 -12.19
C TYR A 50 -8.68 -31.08 -13.69
N GLY A 51 -8.26 -32.01 -14.53
CA GLY A 51 -8.44 -31.94 -15.98
C GLY A 51 -7.65 -30.80 -16.63
N VAL A 52 -6.47 -30.51 -16.10
CA VAL A 52 -5.59 -29.41 -16.52
C VAL A 52 -4.24 -29.95 -16.98
N GLN A 53 -3.52 -29.16 -17.76
CA GLN A 53 -2.10 -29.37 -18.03
C GLN A 53 -1.33 -28.21 -17.39
N LEU A 54 -0.43 -28.52 -16.46
CA LEU A 54 0.35 -27.49 -15.80
C LEU A 54 1.29 -26.81 -16.81
N PRO A 55 1.41 -25.46 -16.77
CA PRO A 55 2.40 -24.77 -17.58
C PRO A 55 3.81 -25.31 -17.37
N GLU A 56 4.55 -25.54 -18.46
CA GLU A 56 5.81 -26.29 -18.48
C GLU A 56 6.83 -25.76 -17.45
N CYS A 57 6.96 -24.44 -17.34
CA CYS A 57 7.86 -23.76 -16.42
C CYS A 57 7.53 -24.05 -14.95
N TYR A 58 6.25 -23.98 -14.56
CA TYR A 58 5.80 -24.26 -13.20
C TYR A 58 5.91 -25.76 -12.88
N ARG A 59 5.51 -26.62 -13.82
CA ARG A 59 5.68 -28.08 -13.69
C ARG A 59 7.14 -28.44 -13.43
N ALA A 60 8.06 -27.92 -14.25
CA ALA A 60 9.47 -28.21 -14.14
C ALA A 60 10.08 -27.69 -12.82
N PHE A 61 9.61 -26.53 -12.34
CA PHE A 61 9.98 -26.03 -11.01
C PHE A 61 9.58 -27.01 -9.91
N MET A 62 8.31 -27.41 -9.86
CA MET A 62 7.78 -28.29 -8.80
C MET A 62 8.45 -29.66 -8.76
N LEU A 63 8.86 -30.19 -9.93
CA LEU A 63 9.58 -31.47 -10.04
C LEU A 63 11.06 -31.39 -9.66
N THR A 64 11.67 -30.20 -9.71
CA THR A 64 13.14 -30.05 -9.65
C THR A 64 13.63 -29.25 -8.45
N VAL A 65 12.97 -28.14 -8.12
CA VAL A 65 13.38 -27.23 -7.05
C VAL A 65 12.75 -27.69 -5.74
N GLY A 66 13.60 -28.06 -4.78
CA GLY A 66 13.16 -28.53 -3.48
C GLY A 66 14.31 -29.03 -2.62
N ASP A 67 14.06 -29.24 -1.33
CA ASP A 67 14.98 -29.92 -0.42
C ASP A 67 14.45 -31.32 -0.10
N ALA A 68 15.08 -32.34 -0.68
CA ALA A 68 14.68 -33.73 -0.50
C ALA A 68 14.69 -34.23 0.96
N LYS A 69 15.37 -33.52 1.87
CA LYS A 69 15.44 -33.86 3.30
C LYS A 69 14.50 -33.01 4.16
N ALA A 70 13.88 -31.98 3.59
CA ALA A 70 13.00 -31.09 4.32
C ALA A 70 11.67 -31.76 4.67
N LYS A 71 11.08 -31.33 5.78
CA LYS A 71 9.69 -31.66 6.09
C LYS A 71 8.77 -30.79 5.22
N LYS A 72 7.65 -31.35 4.78
CA LYS A 72 6.61 -30.57 4.10
C LYS A 72 6.07 -29.49 5.05
N SER A 73 5.93 -28.28 4.51
CA SER A 73 5.28 -27.11 5.09
C SER A 73 4.20 -26.64 4.11
N ASP A 74 3.22 -25.87 4.57
CA ASP A 74 2.13 -25.37 3.73
C ASP A 74 2.58 -24.28 2.74
N PHE A 75 3.79 -23.74 2.96
CA PHE A 75 4.39 -22.70 2.14
C PHE A 75 5.87 -23.02 1.85
N ILE A 76 6.34 -22.57 0.70
CA ILE A 76 7.75 -22.58 0.28
C ILE A 76 8.23 -21.16 -0.01
N ALA A 77 9.54 -20.98 -0.13
CA ALA A 77 10.18 -19.72 -0.46
C ALA A 77 9.57 -19.07 -1.71
N GLY A 78 9.22 -17.79 -1.59
CA GLY A 78 8.63 -17.00 -2.65
C GLY A 78 8.40 -15.57 -2.17
N PRO A 79 7.92 -14.67 -3.03
CA PRO A 79 7.60 -13.31 -2.63
C PRO A 79 6.47 -13.28 -1.59
N TYR A 80 6.41 -12.20 -0.81
CA TYR A 80 5.46 -12.02 0.29
C TYR A 80 5.46 -13.22 1.25
N TYR A 81 4.29 -13.79 1.57
CA TYR A 81 4.17 -14.91 2.50
C TYR A 81 4.64 -16.26 1.93
N GLY A 82 5.24 -16.26 0.74
CA GLY A 82 5.74 -17.46 0.07
C GLY A 82 4.73 -18.07 -0.89
N LEU A 83 5.15 -19.14 -1.59
CA LEU A 83 4.27 -19.89 -2.47
C LEU A 83 3.56 -21.01 -1.69
N TYR A 84 2.29 -21.25 -1.96
CA TYR A 84 1.55 -22.39 -1.46
C TYR A 84 2.25 -23.71 -1.86
N ALA A 85 2.18 -24.68 -0.96
CA ALA A 85 2.62 -26.03 -1.27
C ALA A 85 1.80 -26.61 -2.43
N PHE A 86 2.44 -27.50 -3.20
CA PHE A 86 1.80 -28.09 -4.37
C PHE A 86 0.49 -28.80 -3.99
N GLY A 87 -0.61 -28.36 -4.63
CA GLY A 87 -1.95 -28.93 -4.44
C GLY A 87 -2.70 -28.46 -3.19
N THR A 88 -2.19 -27.46 -2.47
CA THR A 88 -2.90 -26.82 -1.35
C THR A 88 -3.47 -25.46 -1.75
N SER A 89 -4.37 -24.91 -0.92
CA SER A 89 -4.95 -23.57 -1.09
C SER A 89 -5.61 -23.33 -2.45
N LEU A 90 -6.11 -24.39 -3.09
CA LEU A 90 -6.80 -24.32 -4.38
C LEU A 90 -8.18 -23.67 -4.25
N ASP A 91 -8.65 -23.45 -3.04
CA ASP A 91 -9.90 -22.80 -2.68
C ASP A 91 -9.73 -21.30 -2.40
N SER A 92 -8.50 -20.79 -2.38
CA SER A 92 -8.17 -19.41 -1.99
C SER A 92 -8.83 -18.37 -2.91
N LEU A 93 -8.82 -18.62 -4.22
CA LEU A 93 -9.50 -17.77 -5.19
C LEU A 93 -10.96 -18.11 -5.38
N LEU A 94 -11.41 -19.35 -5.14
CA LEU A 94 -12.82 -19.78 -5.24
C LEU A 94 -13.04 -21.03 -4.39
N TYR A 95 -13.86 -20.89 -3.35
CA TYR A 95 -13.95 -21.90 -2.29
C TYR A 95 -14.73 -23.17 -2.66
N GLU A 96 -15.51 -23.14 -3.74
CA GLU A 96 -16.23 -24.30 -4.27
C GLU A 96 -15.91 -24.57 -5.73
N LYS A 97 -16.32 -25.75 -6.22
CA LYS A 97 -16.27 -26.12 -7.66
C LYS A 97 -14.85 -26.03 -8.26
N ILE A 98 -13.83 -26.36 -7.47
CA ILE A 98 -12.40 -26.28 -7.82
C ILE A 98 -12.08 -26.97 -9.16
N GLU A 99 -12.60 -28.18 -9.37
CA GLU A 99 -12.41 -28.96 -10.60
C GLU A 99 -13.05 -28.33 -11.84
N THR A 100 -14.03 -27.45 -11.67
CA THR A 100 -14.69 -26.76 -12.76
C THR A 100 -13.93 -25.49 -13.13
N TYR A 101 -13.52 -24.69 -12.13
CA TYR A 101 -12.90 -23.40 -12.41
C TYR A 101 -11.42 -23.53 -12.83
N LEU A 102 -10.64 -24.47 -12.27
CA LEU A 102 -9.22 -24.60 -12.65
C LEU A 102 -9.01 -24.96 -14.13
N LYS A 103 -9.95 -25.70 -14.73
CA LYS A 103 -9.94 -26.04 -16.17
C LYS A 103 -10.67 -25.05 -17.06
N ALA A 104 -11.30 -24.03 -16.48
CA ALA A 104 -11.96 -22.97 -17.24
C ALA A 104 -10.92 -22.14 -18.02
N PRO A 105 -11.31 -21.49 -19.13
CA PRO A 105 -10.45 -20.51 -19.78
C PRO A 105 -10.19 -19.31 -18.86
N CYS A 106 -8.98 -18.76 -18.91
CA CYS A 106 -8.68 -17.47 -18.29
C CYS A 106 -9.18 -16.34 -19.19
N ASN A 107 -10.02 -15.47 -18.63
CA ASN A 107 -10.54 -14.29 -19.32
C ASN A 107 -9.68 -13.03 -19.12
N LEU A 108 -8.69 -13.09 -18.22
CA LEU A 108 -7.77 -11.98 -17.96
C LEU A 108 -6.72 -11.82 -19.07
N SER A 109 -6.33 -10.57 -19.33
CA SER A 109 -5.32 -10.18 -20.31
C SER A 109 -4.41 -9.09 -19.76
N PRO A 110 -3.10 -9.09 -20.05
CA PRO A 110 -2.18 -7.99 -19.71
C PRO A 110 -2.53 -6.66 -20.39
N ASP A 111 -3.33 -6.72 -21.46
CA ASP A 111 -3.77 -5.57 -22.25
C ASP A 111 -5.23 -5.19 -21.96
N MET A 112 -5.83 -5.78 -20.91
CA MET A 112 -7.20 -5.50 -20.51
C MET A 112 -7.35 -4.02 -20.12
N THR A 113 -8.32 -3.36 -20.73
CA THR A 113 -8.69 -1.98 -20.40
C THR A 113 -9.51 -1.92 -19.12
N GLN A 114 -9.65 -0.72 -18.56
CA GLN A 114 -10.50 -0.49 -17.39
C GLN A 114 -11.97 -0.84 -17.69
N GLU A 115 -12.49 -0.46 -18.87
CA GLU A 115 -13.87 -0.76 -19.30
C GLU A 115 -14.12 -2.26 -19.45
N GLU A 116 -13.16 -3.00 -20.01
CA GLU A 116 -13.24 -4.46 -20.12
C GLU A 116 -13.21 -5.14 -18.75
N TRP A 117 -12.40 -4.61 -17.82
CA TRP A 117 -12.37 -5.09 -16.44
C TRP A 117 -13.70 -4.84 -15.73
N GLU A 118 -14.21 -3.61 -15.79
CA GLU A 118 -15.48 -3.22 -15.19
C GLU A 118 -16.62 -4.07 -15.73
N THR A 119 -16.68 -4.30 -17.04
CA THR A 119 -17.69 -5.19 -17.66
C THR A 119 -17.59 -6.63 -17.13
N LEU A 120 -16.38 -7.13 -16.86
CA LEU A 120 -16.14 -8.48 -16.36
C LEU A 120 -16.48 -8.61 -14.86
N SER A 121 -16.24 -7.56 -14.07
CA SER A 121 -16.43 -7.56 -12.61
C SER A 121 -17.79 -7.03 -12.15
N ASP A 122 -18.50 -6.24 -12.96
CA ASP A 122 -19.79 -5.62 -12.64
C ASP A 122 -20.84 -6.61 -12.09
N PRO A 123 -20.98 -7.85 -12.62
CA PRO A 123 -21.92 -8.82 -12.07
C PRO A 123 -21.61 -9.31 -10.65
N LEU A 124 -20.42 -9.00 -10.11
CA LEU A 124 -20.01 -9.35 -8.75
C LEU A 124 -20.17 -8.20 -7.76
N LEU A 125 -20.53 -7.01 -8.24
CA LEU A 125 -20.77 -5.87 -7.38
C LEU A 125 -22.16 -6.01 -6.73
N PRO A 126 -22.30 -5.63 -5.44
CA PRO A 126 -23.60 -5.64 -4.78
C PRO A 126 -24.57 -4.72 -5.53
N SER A 127 -25.75 -5.23 -5.88
CA SER A 127 -26.83 -4.40 -6.43
C SER A 127 -27.82 -3.99 -5.34
N GLU A 128 -28.34 -2.76 -5.40
CA GLU A 128 -29.33 -2.26 -4.43
C GLU A 128 -30.69 -2.98 -4.53
N GLU A 129 -30.92 -3.78 -5.59
CA GLU A 129 -32.21 -4.36 -5.95
C GLU A 129 -32.32 -5.89 -5.73
N GLU A 130 -31.24 -6.59 -5.36
CA GLU A 130 -31.27 -8.05 -5.14
C GLU A 130 -31.53 -8.39 -3.65
N GLU A 131 -32.74 -8.86 -3.35
CA GLU A 131 -33.18 -9.22 -1.98
C GLU A 131 -32.70 -10.63 -1.51
N GLU A 132 -32.16 -11.45 -2.40
CA GLU A 132 -31.54 -12.76 -2.08
C GLU A 132 -30.34 -13.04 -3.01
N GLU A 133 -29.15 -13.26 -2.45
CA GLU A 133 -27.97 -13.73 -3.21
C GLU A 133 -28.23 -15.16 -3.70
N ASP A 134 -28.39 -15.35 -5.02
CA ASP A 134 -28.29 -16.68 -5.62
C ASP A 134 -26.80 -17.08 -5.60
N ASP A 135 -26.41 -17.82 -4.56
CA ASP A 135 -25.04 -18.31 -4.37
C ASP A 135 -24.50 -18.95 -5.66
N ASP A 136 -25.30 -19.77 -6.36
CA ASP A 136 -24.87 -20.47 -7.57
C ASP A 136 -24.57 -19.49 -8.73
N LYS A 137 -25.37 -18.42 -8.86
CA LYS A 137 -25.13 -17.33 -9.82
C LYS A 137 -23.86 -16.55 -9.43
N TYR A 138 -23.71 -16.15 -8.17
CA TYR A 138 -22.52 -15.45 -7.68
C TYR A 138 -21.25 -16.26 -7.96
N PHE A 139 -21.25 -17.56 -7.64
CA PHE A 139 -20.13 -18.45 -7.96
C PHE A 139 -19.83 -18.53 -9.45
N ALA A 140 -20.86 -18.59 -10.30
CA ALA A 140 -20.68 -18.68 -11.74
C ALA A 140 -20.04 -17.39 -12.30
N GLU A 141 -20.47 -16.21 -11.84
CA GLU A 141 -19.86 -14.94 -12.21
C GLU A 141 -18.41 -14.85 -11.70
N ARG A 142 -18.17 -15.30 -10.46
CA ARG A 142 -16.83 -15.25 -9.85
C ARG A 142 -15.84 -16.18 -10.54
N ALA A 143 -16.33 -17.33 -11.01
CA ALA A 143 -15.58 -18.25 -11.85
C ALA A 143 -15.25 -17.67 -13.25
N LYS A 144 -15.95 -16.65 -13.75
CA LYS A 144 -15.56 -15.95 -14.99
C LYS A 144 -14.34 -15.06 -14.78
N VAL A 145 -14.20 -14.47 -13.58
CA VAL A 145 -13.06 -13.62 -13.22
C VAL A 145 -11.82 -14.47 -12.92
N PHE A 146 -11.96 -15.45 -12.03
CA PHE A 146 -10.82 -16.24 -11.51
C PHE A 146 -10.65 -17.61 -12.18
N GLY A 147 -11.46 -17.90 -13.21
CA GLY A 147 -11.38 -19.14 -13.98
C GLY A 147 -10.02 -19.34 -14.64
N GLY A 148 -9.52 -20.57 -14.62
CA GLY A 148 -8.25 -20.93 -15.22
C GLY A 148 -7.03 -20.36 -14.52
N LEU A 149 -7.16 -19.89 -13.27
CA LEU A 149 -6.06 -19.41 -12.44
C LEU A 149 -5.74 -20.43 -11.35
N LEU A 150 -4.45 -20.73 -11.16
CA LEU A 150 -3.95 -21.50 -10.02
C LEU A 150 -3.42 -20.52 -8.95
N PRO A 151 -3.99 -20.48 -7.74
CA PRO A 151 -3.46 -19.67 -6.65
C PRO A 151 -2.01 -20.06 -6.36
N LEU A 152 -1.09 -19.10 -6.30
CA LEU A 152 0.32 -19.32 -6.01
C LEU A 152 0.71 -18.92 -4.59
N GLY A 153 0.10 -17.88 -4.03
CA GLY A 153 0.43 -17.39 -2.69
C GLY A 153 -0.26 -16.06 -2.38
N SER A 154 -0.47 -15.79 -1.09
CA SER A 154 -1.05 -14.54 -0.61
C SER A 154 0.00 -13.44 -0.49
N GLN A 155 -0.41 -12.22 -0.84
CA GLN A 155 0.37 -11.00 -0.63
C GLN A 155 -0.03 -10.25 0.65
N GLY A 156 -1.06 -10.73 1.35
CA GLY A 156 -1.75 -10.03 2.43
C GLY A 156 -3.06 -9.38 1.96
N CYS A 157 -3.91 -9.00 2.92
CA CYS A 157 -5.27 -8.49 2.66
C CYS A 157 -6.03 -9.43 1.71
N THR A 158 -6.48 -8.91 0.58
CA THR A 158 -7.27 -9.59 -0.46
C THR A 158 -6.44 -9.91 -1.70
N TYR A 159 -5.13 -9.69 -1.67
CA TYR A 159 -4.24 -9.84 -2.82
C TYR A 159 -3.61 -11.24 -2.89
N GLU A 160 -3.61 -11.79 -4.10
CA GLU A 160 -2.94 -13.07 -4.41
C GLU A 160 -2.14 -13.00 -5.70
N HIS A 161 -1.06 -13.77 -5.76
CA HIS A 161 -0.45 -14.14 -7.03
C HIS A 161 -1.13 -15.40 -7.56
N ALA A 162 -1.41 -15.44 -8.85
CA ALA A 162 -1.96 -16.61 -9.51
C ALA A 162 -1.23 -16.92 -10.81
N LEU A 163 -1.12 -18.21 -11.13
CA LEU A 163 -0.60 -18.70 -12.40
C LEU A 163 -1.74 -18.91 -13.37
N VAL A 164 -1.66 -18.33 -14.56
CA VAL A 164 -2.61 -18.64 -15.63
C VAL A 164 -2.36 -20.07 -16.11
N LEU A 165 -3.36 -20.95 -15.97
CA LEU A 165 -3.29 -22.34 -16.41
C LEU A 165 -3.68 -22.50 -17.88
N ASN A 166 -4.74 -21.82 -18.32
CA ASN A 166 -5.37 -22.06 -19.62
C ASN A 166 -5.49 -20.78 -20.45
N GLY A 167 -5.36 -20.92 -21.77
CA GLY A 167 -5.55 -19.82 -22.73
C GLY A 167 -4.24 -19.19 -23.21
N LYS A 168 -4.34 -18.03 -23.86
CA LYS A 168 -3.24 -17.36 -24.57
C LYS A 168 -2.05 -17.01 -23.67
N TYR A 169 -2.31 -16.74 -22.39
CA TYR A 169 -1.30 -16.29 -21.43
C TYR A 169 -0.89 -17.38 -20.42
N ALA A 170 -1.20 -18.65 -20.70
CA ALA A 170 -0.83 -19.77 -19.85
C ALA A 170 0.66 -19.77 -19.51
N GLY A 171 0.98 -19.94 -18.23
CA GLY A 171 2.33 -19.89 -17.68
C GLY A 171 2.78 -18.53 -17.16
N ARG A 172 2.02 -17.45 -17.41
CA ARG A 172 2.28 -16.13 -16.82
C ARG A 172 1.68 -16.01 -15.42
N VAL A 173 2.28 -15.13 -14.62
CA VAL A 173 1.79 -14.78 -13.28
C VAL A 173 0.96 -13.49 -13.37
N VAL A 174 -0.19 -13.50 -12.70
CA VAL A 174 -1.08 -12.34 -12.56
C VAL A 174 -1.35 -12.10 -11.08
N ASN A 175 -1.33 -10.83 -10.68
CA ASN A 175 -1.70 -10.39 -9.35
C ASN A 175 -3.18 -10.02 -9.39
N VAL A 176 -3.96 -10.62 -8.50
CA VAL A 176 -5.41 -10.45 -8.44
C VAL A 176 -5.82 -9.96 -7.05
N ASP A 177 -6.97 -9.30 -6.99
CA ASP A 177 -7.57 -8.79 -5.76
C ASP A 177 -8.98 -9.39 -5.60
N LEU A 178 -9.24 -10.00 -4.45
CA LEU A 178 -10.55 -10.55 -4.11
C LEU A 178 -11.62 -9.45 -3.94
N ASP A 179 -11.20 -8.21 -3.67
CA ASP A 179 -12.05 -7.01 -3.66
C ASP A 179 -12.22 -6.39 -5.06
N LEU A 180 -11.80 -7.09 -6.12
CA LEU A 180 -12.05 -6.75 -7.51
C LEU A 180 -11.34 -5.47 -8.01
N ALA A 181 -10.19 -5.11 -7.42
CA ALA A 181 -9.25 -4.22 -8.10
C ALA A 181 -8.74 -4.85 -9.40
N GLN A 182 -8.48 -4.03 -10.42
CA GLN A 182 -8.07 -4.50 -11.74
C GLN A 182 -6.80 -5.38 -11.63
N PRO A 183 -6.82 -6.61 -12.18
CA PRO A 183 -5.67 -7.51 -12.14
C PRO A 183 -4.45 -6.95 -12.84
N LYS A 184 -3.26 -7.18 -12.27
CA LYS A 184 -1.99 -6.74 -12.85
C LYS A 184 -1.12 -7.94 -13.19
N PHE A 185 -0.85 -8.15 -14.48
CA PHE A 185 0.10 -9.16 -14.92
C PHE A 185 1.52 -8.77 -14.54
N ALA A 186 2.30 -9.75 -14.06
CA ALA A 186 3.73 -9.58 -13.93
C ALA A 186 4.36 -9.34 -15.32
N PHE A 187 5.41 -8.54 -15.37
CA PHE A 187 6.12 -8.20 -16.61
C PHE A 187 6.83 -9.42 -17.22
N GLU A 188 7.14 -10.41 -16.40
CA GLU A 188 7.79 -11.63 -16.84
C GLU A 188 6.88 -12.51 -17.71
N THR A 189 7.49 -13.17 -18.69
CA THR A 189 6.76 -13.93 -19.71
C THR A 189 6.34 -15.31 -19.24
N ASN A 190 6.92 -15.80 -18.13
CA ASN A 190 6.59 -17.09 -17.53
C ASN A 190 6.96 -17.13 -16.03
N PHE A 191 6.46 -18.16 -15.34
CA PHE A 191 6.71 -18.39 -13.92
C PHE A 191 8.19 -18.43 -13.51
N LEU A 192 9.08 -19.04 -14.30
CA LEU A 192 10.49 -19.17 -13.92
C LEU A 192 11.20 -17.82 -13.99
N ASP A 193 10.91 -17.00 -15.00
CA ASP A 193 11.46 -15.65 -15.10
C ASP A 193 10.99 -14.78 -13.93
N TRP A 194 9.71 -14.87 -13.57
CA TRP A 194 9.13 -14.18 -12.41
C TRP A 194 9.80 -14.61 -11.10
N TYR A 195 9.94 -15.92 -10.87
CA TYR A 195 10.56 -16.44 -9.67
C TYR A 195 12.07 -16.15 -9.60
N GLU A 196 12.77 -16.23 -10.75
CA GLU A 196 14.19 -15.90 -10.82
C GLU A 196 14.42 -14.41 -10.54
N ARG A 197 13.55 -13.51 -11.04
CA ARG A 197 13.59 -12.09 -10.71
C ARG A 197 13.40 -11.84 -9.21
N TYR A 198 12.44 -12.50 -8.57
CA TYR A 198 12.25 -12.39 -7.11
C TYR A 198 13.58 -12.65 -6.38
N LEU A 199 14.28 -13.73 -6.75
CA LEU A 199 15.57 -14.04 -6.14
C LEU A 199 16.64 -13.00 -6.43
N ASP A 200 16.69 -12.46 -7.65
CA ASP A 200 17.64 -11.39 -8.01
C ASP A 200 17.40 -10.11 -7.19
N GLU A 201 16.15 -9.75 -6.96
CA GLU A 201 15.80 -8.58 -6.16
C GLU A 201 16.04 -8.81 -4.65
N VAL A 202 15.91 -10.05 -4.15
CA VAL A 202 16.39 -10.39 -2.79
C VAL A 202 17.91 -10.28 -2.71
N ILE A 203 18.64 -10.90 -3.64
CA ILE A 203 20.11 -10.99 -3.60
C ILE A 203 20.76 -9.60 -3.71
N SER A 204 20.20 -8.72 -4.55
CA SER A 204 20.66 -7.33 -4.68
C SER A 204 20.30 -6.46 -3.48
N GLY A 205 19.43 -6.94 -2.58
CA GLY A 205 18.91 -6.18 -1.45
C GLY A 205 17.84 -5.15 -1.84
N GLN A 206 17.32 -5.22 -3.07
CA GLN A 206 16.23 -4.40 -3.58
C GLN A 206 14.93 -4.66 -2.82
N LEU A 207 14.68 -5.91 -2.40
CA LEU A 207 13.51 -6.27 -1.57
C LEU A 207 13.75 -6.13 -0.06
N ILE A 208 14.95 -5.75 0.36
CA ILE A 208 15.28 -5.47 1.77
C ILE A 208 15.07 -3.96 1.99
N ASP A 209 13.81 -3.56 2.16
CA ASP A 209 13.40 -2.16 2.28
C ASP A 209 12.21 -2.09 3.25
N ASP A 210 12.16 -1.03 4.07
CA ASP A 210 11.06 -0.81 5.02
C ASP A 210 9.79 -0.31 4.30
N ARG A 211 9.92 0.14 3.05
CA ARG A 211 8.81 0.58 2.21
C ARG A 211 8.16 -0.61 1.49
N PRO A 212 6.86 -0.52 1.15
CA PRO A 212 6.21 -1.52 0.33
C PRO A 212 6.90 -1.67 -1.03
N THR A 213 7.49 -2.83 -1.29
CA THR A 213 8.29 -3.08 -2.50
C THR A 213 7.44 -3.43 -3.72
N TRP A 214 6.21 -3.91 -3.51
CA TRP A 214 5.24 -4.25 -4.57
C TRP A 214 5.83 -5.14 -5.67
N PHE A 215 6.55 -6.20 -5.26
CA PHE A 215 7.15 -7.16 -6.19
C PHE A 215 6.12 -7.73 -7.16
N GLY A 216 6.46 -7.77 -8.45
CA GLY A 216 5.56 -8.26 -9.48
C GLY A 216 4.56 -7.24 -10.03
N TYR A 217 4.49 -6.01 -9.49
CA TYR A 217 3.63 -4.94 -10.02
C TYR A 217 4.36 -3.95 -10.92
N HIS A 218 5.69 -3.86 -10.82
CA HIS A 218 6.49 -2.91 -11.57
C HIS A 218 7.64 -3.61 -12.29
N ARG A 219 8.20 -2.90 -13.27
CA ARG A 219 9.32 -3.38 -14.08
C ARG A 219 10.57 -3.67 -13.25
N GLY A 220 11.16 -4.82 -13.52
CA GLY A 220 12.29 -5.38 -12.77
C GLY A 220 13.65 -4.84 -13.18
N GLU A 221 13.77 -4.29 -14.38
CA GLU A 221 15.07 -3.92 -14.97
C GLU A 221 15.78 -2.81 -14.17
N PRO A 222 17.13 -2.73 -14.22
CA PRO A 222 17.87 -1.66 -13.57
C PRO A 222 17.37 -0.27 -13.99
N ALA A 223 17.41 0.70 -13.07
CA ALA A 223 16.95 2.07 -13.33
C ALA A 223 17.60 2.72 -14.57
N GLU A 224 18.87 2.40 -14.85
CA GLU A 224 19.55 2.87 -16.07
C GLU A 224 18.84 2.40 -17.35
N VAL A 225 18.43 1.14 -17.40
CA VAL A 225 17.73 0.55 -18.56
C VAL A 225 16.36 1.19 -18.71
N LEU A 226 15.62 1.32 -17.61
CA LEU A 226 14.28 1.93 -17.60
C LEU A 226 14.30 3.38 -18.05
N LEU A 227 15.24 4.19 -17.53
CA LEU A 227 15.39 5.58 -17.94
C LEU A 227 15.86 5.71 -19.39
N ASN A 228 16.71 4.79 -19.87
CA ASN A 228 17.12 4.78 -21.28
C ASN A 228 15.92 4.48 -22.18
N GLU A 229 15.08 3.51 -21.83
CA GLU A 229 13.90 3.17 -22.62
C GLU A 229 12.85 4.29 -22.61
N TYR A 230 12.59 4.90 -21.44
CA TYR A 230 11.70 6.05 -21.29
C TYR A 230 12.00 7.18 -22.29
N GLU A 231 13.28 7.51 -22.49
CA GLU A 231 13.72 8.58 -23.41
C GLU A 231 13.50 8.25 -24.88
N HIS A 232 13.50 6.97 -25.25
CA HIS A 232 13.48 6.54 -26.65
C HIS A 232 12.12 6.02 -27.11
N THR A 233 11.26 5.59 -26.18
CA THR A 233 9.92 5.13 -26.50
C THR A 233 8.96 6.29 -26.71
N THR A 234 8.03 6.14 -27.66
CA THR A 234 6.91 7.07 -27.88
C THR A 234 5.60 6.54 -27.32
N ASP A 235 5.58 5.34 -26.75
CA ASP A 235 4.40 4.74 -26.15
C ASP A 235 4.22 5.21 -24.70
N ARG A 236 3.12 5.91 -24.41
CA ARG A 236 2.89 6.51 -23.08
C ARG A 236 2.78 5.45 -21.98
N LYS A 237 2.18 4.28 -22.25
CA LYS A 237 2.08 3.18 -21.27
C LYS A 237 3.49 2.70 -20.88
N THR A 238 4.34 2.46 -21.88
CA THR A 238 5.74 2.08 -21.65
C THR A 238 6.52 3.15 -20.90
N GLN A 239 6.30 4.44 -21.19
CA GLN A 239 6.93 5.54 -20.45
C GLN A 239 6.52 5.52 -18.97
N THR A 240 5.22 5.37 -18.67
CA THR A 240 4.71 5.22 -17.31
C THR A 240 5.32 4.00 -16.62
N ASP A 241 5.29 2.83 -17.25
CA ASP A 241 5.87 1.59 -16.69
C ASP A 241 7.37 1.72 -16.38
N CYS A 242 8.11 2.48 -17.19
CA CYS A 242 9.52 2.78 -16.94
C CYS A 242 9.71 3.65 -15.69
N LEU A 243 8.99 4.77 -15.59
CA LEU A 243 9.14 5.68 -14.44
C LEU A 243 8.64 5.05 -13.14
N GLU A 244 7.53 4.31 -13.19
CA GLU A 244 7.05 3.48 -12.08
C GLU A 244 8.11 2.47 -11.64
N GLY A 245 8.74 1.77 -12.59
CA GLY A 245 9.84 0.86 -12.28
C GLY A 245 11.06 1.55 -11.64
N VAL A 246 11.35 2.80 -12.01
CA VAL A 246 12.44 3.61 -11.40
C VAL A 246 12.05 4.07 -9.99
N TYR A 247 10.83 4.58 -9.81
CA TYR A 247 10.29 5.00 -8.52
C TYR A 247 10.36 3.89 -7.47
N HIS A 248 10.10 2.65 -7.87
CA HIS A 248 10.14 1.48 -6.98
C HIS A 248 11.55 0.92 -6.74
N LYS A 249 12.61 1.51 -7.31
CA LYS A 249 13.98 1.10 -6.96
C LYS A 249 14.34 1.56 -5.55
N LYS A 250 15.23 0.81 -4.91
CA LYS A 250 15.71 1.13 -3.57
C LYS A 250 16.58 2.40 -3.62
N PRO A 251 16.22 3.49 -2.93
CA PRO A 251 17.01 4.69 -2.84
C PRO A 251 18.19 4.48 -1.87
N PRO A 252 19.22 5.34 -1.97
CA PRO A 252 19.38 6.38 -2.98
C PRO A 252 19.79 5.79 -4.34
N LEU A 253 19.28 6.36 -5.42
CA LEU A 253 19.78 6.08 -6.77
C LEU A 253 21.21 6.63 -6.96
N GLU A 254 21.98 5.98 -7.82
CA GLU A 254 23.34 6.40 -8.15
C GLU A 254 23.41 7.83 -8.71
N PRO A 255 24.46 8.63 -8.40
CA PRO A 255 24.54 10.04 -8.81
C PRO A 255 24.37 10.29 -10.31
N ALA A 256 24.86 9.38 -11.16
CA ALA A 256 24.71 9.49 -12.61
C ALA A 256 23.25 9.35 -13.08
N LEU A 257 22.44 8.57 -12.36
CA LEU A 257 21.00 8.44 -12.62
C LEU A 257 20.25 9.69 -12.16
N LEU A 258 20.66 10.28 -11.04
CA LEU A 258 20.11 11.56 -10.58
C LEU A 258 20.43 12.70 -11.57
N ASP A 259 21.64 12.75 -12.13
CA ASP A 259 22.00 13.70 -13.21
C ASP A 259 21.11 13.54 -14.43
N LYS A 260 20.71 12.30 -14.72
CA LYS A 260 19.82 11.99 -15.82
C LYS A 260 18.38 12.45 -15.52
N ILE A 261 17.88 12.16 -14.32
CA ILE A 261 16.54 12.60 -13.87
C ILE A 261 16.43 14.13 -13.92
N GLU A 262 17.44 14.88 -13.46
CA GLU A 262 17.42 16.34 -13.53
C GLU A 262 17.37 16.88 -14.98
N LYS A 263 18.05 16.23 -15.92
CA LYS A 263 17.94 16.57 -17.35
C LYS A 263 16.53 16.35 -17.86
N LEU A 264 15.85 15.28 -17.42
CA LEU A 264 14.47 15.00 -17.79
C LEU A 264 13.50 16.02 -17.16
N ILE A 265 13.69 16.39 -15.90
CA ILE A 265 12.93 17.46 -15.23
C ILE A 265 13.04 18.78 -16.01
N ALA A 266 14.24 19.10 -16.51
CA ALA A 266 14.49 20.30 -17.29
C ALA A 266 13.78 20.35 -18.65
N LEU A 267 13.31 19.20 -19.17
CA LEU A 267 12.48 19.15 -20.39
C LEU A 267 11.07 19.69 -20.16
N ASN A 268 10.63 19.78 -18.90
CA ASN A 268 9.35 20.35 -18.50
C ASN A 268 8.15 19.72 -19.24
N ASN A 269 8.11 18.39 -19.28
CA ASN A 269 7.01 17.61 -19.84
C ASN A 269 5.99 17.23 -18.74
N ASP A 270 4.94 16.48 -19.13
CA ASP A 270 3.87 16.05 -18.22
C ASP A 270 4.36 15.16 -17.05
N ASP A 271 5.54 14.55 -17.17
CA ASP A 271 6.10 13.65 -16.17
C ASP A 271 7.02 14.38 -15.17
N ARG A 272 7.20 15.70 -15.33
CA ARG A 272 8.13 16.52 -14.53
C ARG A 272 7.94 16.35 -13.03
N ASP A 273 6.70 16.43 -12.56
CA ASP A 273 6.42 16.36 -11.12
C ASP A 273 6.73 14.97 -10.54
N PHE A 274 6.49 13.91 -11.31
CA PHE A 274 6.82 12.55 -10.90
C PHE A 274 8.33 12.31 -10.89
N LEU A 275 9.06 12.90 -11.83
CA LEU A 275 10.53 12.90 -11.80
C LEU A 275 11.09 13.67 -10.59
N ILE A 276 10.45 14.78 -10.19
CA ILE A 276 10.79 15.50 -8.94
C ILE A 276 10.54 14.61 -7.72
N GLU A 277 9.46 13.83 -7.72
CA GLU A 277 9.18 12.86 -6.66
C GLU A 277 10.27 11.78 -6.56
N ILE A 278 10.65 11.17 -7.68
CA ILE A 278 11.74 10.17 -7.74
C ILE A 278 13.06 10.79 -7.24
N LEU A 279 13.35 12.03 -7.64
CA LEU A 279 14.53 12.75 -7.16
C LEU A 279 14.47 12.99 -5.64
N SER A 280 13.30 13.34 -5.11
CA SER A 280 13.07 13.58 -3.69
C SER A 280 13.30 12.33 -2.83
N GLN A 281 12.95 11.14 -3.33
CA GLN A 281 13.22 9.87 -2.66
C GLN A 281 14.70 9.57 -2.45
N SER A 282 15.56 10.04 -3.35
CA SER A 282 17.00 9.73 -3.34
C SER A 282 17.87 10.86 -2.80
N SER A 283 17.46 12.12 -2.99
CA SER A 283 18.31 13.26 -2.63
C SER A 283 17.50 14.56 -2.50
N TYR A 284 17.08 14.88 -1.27
CA TYR A 284 16.43 16.15 -0.94
C TYR A 284 17.21 17.38 -1.44
N GLU A 285 18.53 17.43 -1.23
CA GLU A 285 19.35 18.58 -1.62
C GLU A 285 19.28 18.90 -3.12
N ARG A 286 19.16 17.86 -3.95
CA ARG A 286 19.00 18.00 -5.41
C ARG A 286 17.57 18.32 -5.80
N ALA A 287 16.59 17.77 -5.09
CA ALA A 287 15.18 18.04 -5.32
C ALA A 287 14.78 19.47 -4.90
N LYS A 288 15.43 20.04 -3.88
CA LYS A 288 15.03 21.31 -3.23
C LYS A 288 14.79 22.48 -4.19
N PRO A 289 15.65 22.79 -5.18
CA PRO A 289 15.38 23.87 -6.14
C PRO A 289 14.12 23.64 -6.97
N TYR A 290 13.84 22.39 -7.34
CA TYR A 290 12.65 22.02 -8.11
C TYR A 290 11.39 22.02 -7.26
N LEU A 291 11.49 21.63 -5.99
CA LEU A 291 10.41 21.76 -5.03
C LEU A 291 10.06 23.24 -4.77
N GLN A 292 11.07 24.12 -4.68
CA GLN A 292 10.86 25.57 -4.50
C GLN A 292 10.13 26.20 -5.68
N ASP A 293 10.40 25.73 -6.90
CA ASP A 293 9.65 26.12 -8.08
C ASP A 293 8.22 25.55 -8.09
N LEU A 294 8.08 24.25 -7.74
CA LEU A 294 6.80 23.55 -7.76
C LEU A 294 5.79 24.07 -6.73
N VAL A 295 6.24 24.52 -5.55
CA VAL A 295 5.35 24.87 -4.42
C VAL A 295 4.39 26.02 -4.75
N THR A 296 4.75 26.88 -5.70
CA THR A 296 3.89 27.99 -6.14
C THR A 296 2.68 27.49 -6.94
N ASN A 297 2.84 26.38 -7.66
CA ASN A 297 1.81 25.80 -8.52
C ASN A 297 1.05 24.66 -7.82
N ASP A 298 1.77 23.80 -7.09
CA ASP A 298 1.22 22.63 -6.42
C ASP A 298 1.86 22.44 -5.04
N PRO A 299 1.45 23.22 -4.03
CA PRO A 299 1.97 23.10 -2.68
C PRO A 299 1.67 21.74 -2.04
N LYS A 300 0.58 21.09 -2.46
CA LYS A 300 0.17 19.78 -1.95
C LYS A 300 1.24 18.74 -2.22
N LYS A 301 1.68 18.61 -3.48
CA LYS A 301 2.75 17.66 -3.84
C LYS A 301 4.04 17.93 -3.09
N VAL A 302 4.44 19.20 -2.97
CA VAL A 302 5.66 19.56 -2.25
C VAL A 302 5.59 19.16 -0.78
N PHE A 303 4.48 19.46 -0.09
CA PHE A 303 4.33 19.06 1.32
C PHE A 303 4.30 17.55 1.48
N GLN A 304 3.70 16.82 0.53
CA GLN A 304 3.71 15.36 0.51
C GLN A 304 5.13 14.81 0.33
N PHE A 305 5.89 15.29 -0.65
CA PHE A 305 7.23 14.80 -0.94
C PHE A 305 8.19 15.09 0.21
N VAL A 306 8.11 16.27 0.83
CA VAL A 306 8.91 16.61 2.01
C VAL A 306 8.54 15.70 3.19
N TRP A 307 7.26 15.51 3.46
CA TRP A 307 6.82 14.65 4.57
C TRP A 307 7.25 13.19 4.38
N TRP A 308 7.12 12.64 3.17
CA TRP A 308 7.40 11.24 2.89
C TRP A 308 8.89 10.92 2.75
N TYR A 309 9.67 11.84 2.18
CA TYR A 309 11.04 11.53 1.75
C TYR A 309 12.12 12.40 2.38
N ALA A 310 11.76 13.54 2.98
CA ALA A 310 12.70 14.50 3.56
C ALA A 310 12.20 15.06 4.90
N LYS A 311 11.70 14.17 5.77
CA LYS A 311 11.03 14.54 7.01
C LYS A 311 11.93 15.36 7.94
N ASP A 312 13.22 15.05 7.99
CA ASP A 312 14.26 15.79 8.72
C ASP A 312 14.50 17.21 8.19
N HIS A 313 13.98 17.53 6.99
CA HIS A 313 14.05 18.86 6.38
C HIS A 313 12.73 19.65 6.46
N CYS A 314 11.74 19.21 7.24
CA CYS A 314 10.47 19.96 7.41
C CYS A 314 10.71 21.42 7.86
N ALA A 315 11.74 21.68 8.67
CA ALA A 315 12.11 23.01 9.14
C ALA A 315 12.42 24.02 8.01
N ASP A 316 12.95 23.55 6.88
CA ASP A 316 13.23 24.40 5.71
C ASP A 316 11.95 24.99 5.09
N TRP A 317 10.82 24.31 5.28
CA TRP A 317 9.54 24.61 4.64
C TRP A 317 8.57 25.35 5.54
N VAL A 318 8.87 25.49 6.85
CA VAL A 318 7.98 26.15 7.82
C VAL A 318 7.58 27.56 7.37
N SER A 319 8.53 28.36 6.86
CA SER A 319 8.22 29.73 6.43
C SER A 319 7.24 29.75 5.24
N VAL A 320 7.45 28.85 4.28
CA VAL A 320 6.58 28.69 3.10
C VAL A 320 5.20 28.19 3.51
N VAL A 321 5.15 27.19 4.40
CA VAL A 321 3.89 26.67 4.96
C VAL A 321 3.11 27.80 5.64
N LYS A 322 3.75 28.60 6.52
CA LYS A 322 3.08 29.71 7.22
C LYS A 322 2.53 30.76 6.26
N GLU A 323 3.25 31.06 5.18
CA GLU A 323 2.81 32.01 4.15
C GLU A 323 1.60 31.48 3.38
N LEU A 324 1.60 30.21 3.00
CA LEU A 324 0.55 29.61 2.18
C LEU A 324 -0.67 29.18 3.00
N LEU A 325 -0.51 28.86 4.28
CA LEU A 325 -1.57 28.28 5.12
C LEU A 325 -2.91 29.02 5.04
N PRO A 326 -2.97 30.37 5.10
CA PRO A 326 -4.23 31.11 5.02
C PRO A 326 -4.99 30.95 3.68
N THR A 327 -4.31 30.49 2.63
CA THR A 327 -4.88 30.29 1.29
C THR A 327 -5.33 28.85 1.03
N ILE A 328 -4.97 27.91 1.92
CA ILE A 328 -5.26 26.50 1.74
C ILE A 328 -6.70 26.20 2.15
N THR A 329 -7.49 25.71 1.19
CA THR A 329 -8.87 25.24 1.42
C THR A 329 -9.03 23.72 1.20
N ASP A 330 -8.06 23.07 0.55
CA ASP A 330 -8.04 21.62 0.37
C ASP A 330 -7.62 20.95 1.68
N GLU A 331 -8.50 20.10 2.22
CA GLU A 331 -8.32 19.42 3.50
C GLU A 331 -7.01 18.64 3.55
N ARG A 332 -6.71 17.89 2.47
CA ARG A 332 -5.51 17.06 2.43
C ARG A 332 -4.24 17.92 2.37
N THR A 333 -4.26 19.03 1.65
CA THR A 333 -3.14 19.99 1.62
C THR A 333 -2.93 20.59 3.01
N PHE A 334 -4.01 20.90 3.73
CA PHE A 334 -3.93 21.41 5.10
C PHE A 334 -3.31 20.38 6.05
N ASP A 335 -3.71 19.10 5.96
CA ASP A 335 -3.12 18.03 6.79
C ASP A 335 -1.59 17.97 6.62
N PHE A 336 -1.09 17.87 5.39
CA PHE A 336 0.36 17.82 5.14
C PHE A 336 1.07 19.12 5.55
N ALA A 337 0.43 20.28 5.36
CA ALA A 337 0.98 21.54 5.86
C ALA A 337 1.16 21.52 7.39
N THR A 338 0.17 21.02 8.14
CA THR A 338 0.28 20.89 9.60
C THR A 338 1.30 19.83 10.03
N TYR A 339 1.50 18.75 9.27
CA TYR A 339 2.55 17.77 9.55
C TYR A 339 3.95 18.39 9.44
N LEU A 340 4.23 19.12 8.35
CA LEU A 340 5.48 19.85 8.19
C LEU A 340 5.68 20.90 9.29
N LEU A 341 4.62 21.64 9.60
CA LEU A 341 4.67 22.69 10.60
C LEU A 341 4.96 22.16 12.01
N THR A 342 4.33 21.05 12.40
CA THR A 342 4.54 20.43 13.72
C THR A 342 5.89 19.73 13.86
N GLU A 343 6.42 19.18 12.78
CA GLU A 343 7.76 18.55 12.77
C GLU A 343 8.88 19.60 12.68
N GLY A 344 8.64 20.72 11.98
CA GLY A 344 9.64 21.74 11.69
C GLY A 344 9.69 22.94 12.66
N ASP A 345 8.67 23.16 13.50
CA ASP A 345 8.59 24.32 14.39
C ASP A 345 8.01 23.96 15.76
N ASP A 346 8.68 24.38 16.84
CA ASP A 346 8.19 24.25 18.22
C ASP A 346 7.19 25.37 18.63
N ASN A 347 6.90 26.34 17.75
CA ASN A 347 6.09 27.53 18.02
C ASN A 347 5.02 27.81 16.95
N PHE A 348 4.31 26.75 16.52
CA PHE A 348 3.32 26.83 15.46
C PHE A 348 1.93 27.32 15.90
N GLU A 349 1.68 27.45 17.20
CA GLU A 349 0.32 27.50 17.74
C GLU A 349 -0.46 28.71 17.24
N GLU A 350 0.16 29.90 17.25
CA GLU A 350 -0.45 31.16 16.77
C GLU A 350 -0.88 31.10 15.30
N VAL A 351 -0.21 30.27 14.50
CA VAL A 351 -0.50 30.10 13.07
C VAL A 351 -1.72 29.18 12.87
N ILE A 352 -1.93 28.21 13.75
CA ILE A 352 -3.03 27.24 13.67
C ILE A 352 -4.32 27.76 14.31
N LEU A 353 -4.22 28.62 15.33
CA LEU A 353 -5.36 29.14 16.08
C LEU A 353 -6.53 29.64 15.20
N PRO A 354 -6.31 30.42 14.12
CA PRO A 354 -7.43 30.89 13.29
C PRO A 354 -8.25 29.75 12.65
N PHE A 355 -7.66 28.58 12.47
CA PHE A 355 -8.29 27.43 11.80
C PHE A 355 -9.19 26.62 12.72
N THR A 356 -9.16 26.83 14.04
CA THR A 356 -10.14 26.23 14.96
C THR A 356 -11.55 26.78 14.78
N ASP A 357 -11.66 27.86 13.99
CA ASP A 357 -12.92 28.52 13.65
C ASP A 357 -13.28 28.37 12.16
N ASN A 358 -12.54 27.55 11.41
CA ASN A 358 -12.74 27.38 9.97
C ASN A 358 -14.14 26.79 9.67
N GLU A 359 -14.79 27.22 8.60
CA GLU A 359 -16.11 26.67 8.23
C GLU A 359 -16.04 25.17 7.89
N ASN A 360 -14.92 24.72 7.29
CA ASN A 360 -14.69 23.33 6.97
C ASN A 360 -14.39 22.51 8.25
N LEU A 361 -15.21 21.49 8.50
CA LEU A 361 -15.15 20.64 9.70
C LEU A 361 -13.84 19.84 9.80
N GLN A 362 -13.29 19.37 8.67
CA GLN A 362 -12.06 18.61 8.65
C GLN A 362 -10.86 19.52 8.96
N ILE A 363 -10.77 20.70 8.35
CA ILE A 363 -9.72 21.69 8.67
C ILE A 363 -9.78 22.09 10.14
N ARG A 364 -11.00 22.31 10.67
CA ARG A 364 -11.22 22.62 12.09
C ARG A 364 -10.74 21.50 13.00
N SER A 365 -11.08 20.25 12.66
CA SER A 365 -10.63 19.06 13.40
C SER A 365 -9.12 18.94 13.38
N THR A 366 -8.49 19.04 12.20
CA THR A 366 -7.03 19.02 12.06
C THR A 366 -6.38 20.13 12.86
N ALA A 367 -6.96 21.34 12.92
CA ALA A 367 -6.44 22.45 13.72
C ALA A 367 -6.44 22.13 15.24
N TYR A 368 -7.55 21.61 15.77
CA TYR A 368 -7.61 21.17 17.18
C TYR A 368 -6.65 20.03 17.48
N TYR A 369 -6.57 19.03 16.61
CA TYR A 369 -5.63 17.92 16.74
C TYR A 369 -4.17 18.43 16.79
N THR A 370 -3.84 19.33 15.87
CA THR A 370 -2.51 19.94 15.73
C THR A 370 -2.14 20.75 16.98
N LEU A 371 -3.04 21.62 17.47
CA LEU A 371 -2.86 22.33 18.74
C LEU A 371 -2.69 21.36 19.92
N GLY A 372 -3.39 20.23 19.92
CA GLY A 372 -3.26 19.18 20.94
C GLY A 372 -1.88 18.51 21.03
N LYS A 373 -1.06 18.62 19.97
CA LYS A 373 0.33 18.14 19.96
C LYS A 373 1.32 19.14 20.56
N SER A 374 0.93 20.41 20.73
CA SER A 374 1.80 21.42 21.32
C SER A 374 2.10 21.11 22.78
N LYS A 375 3.37 21.29 23.17
CA LYS A 375 3.82 21.29 24.57
C LYS A 375 3.24 22.45 25.39
N LYS A 376 2.71 23.48 24.72
CA LYS A 376 2.13 24.70 25.30
C LYS A 376 0.61 24.71 25.25
N LYS A 377 -0.04 23.61 24.86
CA LYS A 377 -1.51 23.55 24.66
C LYS A 377 -2.35 24.06 25.84
N GLU A 378 -1.86 23.93 27.08
CA GLU A 378 -2.53 24.48 28.27
C GLU A 378 -2.68 26.02 28.24
N GLN A 379 -1.81 26.72 27.51
CA GLN A 379 -1.90 28.18 27.32
C GLN A 379 -3.10 28.56 26.44
N TYR A 380 -3.57 27.63 25.61
CA TYR A 380 -4.67 27.81 24.66
C TYR A 380 -5.97 27.17 25.15
N LEU A 381 -6.13 27.03 26.48
CA LEU A 381 -7.29 26.35 27.08
C LEU A 381 -8.62 26.96 26.65
N ASP A 382 -8.70 28.29 26.50
CA ASP A 382 -9.92 28.97 26.10
C ASP A 382 -10.38 28.54 24.69
N THR A 383 -9.43 28.26 23.79
CA THR A 383 -9.70 27.70 22.46
C THR A 383 -10.28 26.30 22.56
N PHE A 384 -9.70 25.42 23.40
CA PHE A 384 -10.25 24.08 23.60
C PHE A 384 -11.62 24.10 24.30
N ILE A 385 -11.83 25.02 25.24
CA ILE A 385 -13.12 25.23 25.90
C ILE A 385 -14.20 25.63 24.89
N LYS A 386 -13.85 26.48 23.91
CA LYS A 386 -14.71 26.78 22.78
C LYS A 386 -15.01 25.50 21.98
N GLY A 387 -13.98 24.71 21.65
CA GLY A 387 -14.12 23.44 20.94
C GLY A 387 -15.00 22.40 21.65
N LEU A 388 -15.03 22.39 22.98
CA LEU A 388 -15.92 21.50 23.75
C LEU A 388 -17.41 21.85 23.62
N GLN A 389 -17.74 22.92 22.91
CA GLN A 389 -19.11 23.37 22.62
C GLN A 389 -19.48 23.16 21.14
N GLU A 390 -18.63 22.47 20.38
CA GLU A 390 -18.91 22.10 18.99
C GLU A 390 -20.17 21.23 18.88
N THR A 391 -20.95 21.47 17.83
CA THR A 391 -22.15 20.67 17.54
C THR A 391 -21.84 19.43 16.71
N ASP A 392 -20.74 19.47 15.96
CA ASP A 392 -20.25 18.32 15.19
C ASP A 392 -19.55 17.33 16.11
N THR A 393 -19.98 16.07 16.07
CA THR A 393 -19.48 15.03 16.97
C THR A 393 -18.03 14.64 16.66
N GLY A 394 -17.61 14.70 15.38
CA GLY A 394 -16.24 14.40 14.97
C GLY A 394 -15.24 15.44 15.46
N VAL A 395 -15.55 16.73 15.28
CA VAL A 395 -14.74 17.84 15.81
C VAL A 395 -14.71 17.75 17.34
N LEU A 396 -15.85 17.54 18.00
CA LEU A 396 -15.95 17.45 19.46
C LEU A 396 -15.08 16.31 20.03
N CYS A 397 -15.11 15.13 19.40
CA CYS A 397 -14.24 14.01 19.74
C CYS A 397 -12.76 14.38 19.60
N THR A 398 -12.40 15.05 18.51
CA THR A 398 -11.02 15.52 18.27
C THR A 398 -10.54 16.50 19.34
N VAL A 399 -11.39 17.44 19.77
CA VAL A 399 -11.09 18.38 20.86
C VAL A 399 -10.84 17.63 22.17
N MET A 400 -11.69 16.67 22.51
CA MET A 400 -11.51 15.85 23.72
C MET A 400 -10.21 15.04 23.66
N GLN A 401 -9.84 14.50 22.51
CA GLN A 401 -8.57 13.80 22.32
C GLN A 401 -7.37 14.73 22.47
N ALA A 402 -7.43 15.94 21.88
CA ALA A 402 -6.39 16.95 21.98
C ALA A 402 -6.10 17.37 23.43
N LEU A 403 -7.14 17.38 24.28
CA LEU A 403 -7.05 17.65 25.72
C LEU A 403 -6.45 16.51 26.56
N SER A 404 -5.93 15.44 25.96
CA SER A 404 -5.30 14.35 26.70
C SER A 404 -4.13 14.84 27.57
N GLY A 405 -4.17 14.49 28.85
CA GLY A 405 -3.19 14.92 29.86
C GLY A 405 -3.40 16.32 30.43
N VAL A 406 -4.46 17.04 30.04
CA VAL A 406 -4.79 18.37 30.60
C VAL A 406 -5.81 18.22 31.73
N GLU A 407 -5.40 18.53 32.97
CA GLU A 407 -6.22 18.37 34.18
C GLU A 407 -6.73 19.71 34.76
N ASP A 408 -6.92 20.72 33.91
CA ASP A 408 -7.45 22.02 34.35
C ASP A 408 -8.94 21.91 34.72
N LYS A 409 -9.27 22.27 35.97
CA LYS A 409 -10.64 22.20 36.51
C LYS A 409 -11.65 23.08 35.75
N ARG A 410 -11.19 24.06 34.96
CA ARG A 410 -12.05 24.87 34.08
C ARG A 410 -12.74 24.03 32.99
N LEU A 411 -12.23 22.82 32.69
CA LEU A 411 -12.82 21.90 31.71
C LEU A 411 -14.04 21.14 32.26
N LEU A 412 -14.10 20.90 33.57
CA LEU A 412 -15.14 20.08 34.21
C LEU A 412 -16.58 20.52 33.91
N PRO A 413 -16.94 21.82 33.93
CA PRO A 413 -18.29 22.25 33.58
C PRO A 413 -18.70 21.83 32.15
N TYR A 414 -17.76 21.88 31.21
CA TYR A 414 -18.00 21.52 29.80
C TYR A 414 -18.13 20.00 29.63
N TYR A 415 -17.27 19.22 30.28
CA TYR A 415 -17.41 17.76 30.31
C TYR A 415 -18.74 17.30 30.90
N LYS A 416 -19.18 17.94 31.99
CA LYS A 416 -20.52 17.68 32.57
C LYS A 416 -21.65 18.08 31.63
N ALA A 417 -21.51 19.19 30.90
CA ALA A 417 -22.49 19.61 29.92
C ALA A 417 -22.62 18.60 28.77
N ILE A 418 -21.50 18.10 28.24
CA ILE A 418 -21.47 17.05 27.22
C ILE A 418 -22.13 15.77 27.78
N ALA A 419 -21.76 15.31 28.98
CA ALA A 419 -22.37 14.12 29.60
C ALA A 419 -23.90 14.21 29.75
N LYS A 420 -24.43 15.43 29.97
CA LYS A 420 -25.87 15.71 30.05
C LYS A 420 -26.53 15.80 28.67
N HIS A 421 -25.82 16.34 27.68
CA HIS A 421 -26.32 16.48 26.32
C HIS A 421 -26.45 15.14 25.60
N PHE A 422 -25.53 14.20 25.86
CA PHE A 422 -25.53 12.86 25.28
C PHE A 422 -26.03 11.82 26.31
N PRO A 423 -27.32 11.43 26.29
CA PRO A 423 -27.88 10.47 27.25
C PRO A 423 -27.38 9.04 27.00
N GLU A 424 -27.05 8.72 25.76
CA GLU A 424 -26.53 7.43 25.30
C GLU A 424 -25.31 7.65 24.40
N GLU A 425 -24.52 6.61 24.18
CA GLU A 425 -23.33 6.68 23.32
C GLU A 425 -23.74 7.05 21.89
N LYS A 426 -23.00 8.00 21.30
CA LYS A 426 -23.19 8.46 19.93
C LYS A 426 -21.84 8.89 19.39
N ASP A 427 -21.45 8.35 18.23
CA ASP A 427 -20.23 8.72 17.50
C ASP A 427 -18.97 8.73 18.39
N TYR A 428 -18.90 7.83 19.37
CA TYR A 428 -17.81 7.71 20.36
C TYR A 428 -17.62 8.92 21.28
N VAL A 429 -18.60 9.83 21.35
CA VAL A 429 -18.51 11.03 22.19
C VAL A 429 -18.41 10.65 23.67
N LEU A 430 -19.24 9.73 24.16
CA LEU A 430 -19.21 9.34 25.57
C LEU A 430 -17.94 8.55 25.89
N SER A 431 -17.49 7.69 24.99
CA SER A 431 -16.24 6.95 25.08
C SER A 431 -15.03 7.88 25.23
N ASN A 432 -14.94 8.94 24.41
CA ASN A 432 -13.86 9.94 24.53
C ASN A 432 -13.99 10.76 25.81
N LEU A 433 -15.22 11.12 26.20
CA LEU A 433 -15.50 11.87 27.42
C LEU A 433 -15.13 11.07 28.68
N GLU A 434 -15.34 9.76 28.69
CA GLU A 434 -14.99 8.88 29.81
C GLU A 434 -13.51 8.99 30.16
N TYR A 435 -12.62 8.94 29.15
CA TYR A 435 -11.17 9.14 29.36
C TYR A 435 -10.83 10.54 29.90
N ARG A 436 -11.67 11.55 29.64
CA ARG A 436 -11.48 12.90 30.18
C ARG A 436 -12.02 13.05 31.59
N LEU A 437 -13.12 12.39 31.94
CA LEU A 437 -13.66 12.40 33.30
C LEU A 437 -12.82 11.54 34.25
N ALA A 438 -12.24 10.44 33.75
CA ALA A 438 -11.39 9.54 34.52
C ALA A 438 -10.15 10.25 35.12
N SER A 439 -9.56 11.23 34.43
CA SER A 439 -8.44 12.02 34.97
C SER A 439 -8.86 12.90 36.16
N PHE A 440 -10.15 13.14 36.34
CA PHE A 440 -10.71 13.83 37.52
C PHE A 440 -11.35 12.86 38.52
N GLY A 441 -11.22 11.55 38.32
CA GLY A 441 -11.81 10.52 39.16
C GLY A 441 -13.35 10.50 39.11
N LEU A 442 -13.94 10.88 37.97
CA LEU A 442 -15.39 10.90 37.76
C LEU A 442 -15.83 9.88 36.71
N THR A 443 -17.00 9.29 36.90
CA THR A 443 -17.71 8.56 35.85
C THR A 443 -18.67 9.47 35.07
N ILE A 444 -19.16 9.01 33.91
CA ILE A 444 -20.20 9.73 33.15
C ILE A 444 -21.46 9.94 34.00
N GLU A 445 -21.85 8.94 34.78
CA GLU A 445 -23.04 8.99 35.65
C GLU A 445 -22.88 10.02 36.77
N GLU A 446 -21.68 10.16 37.32
CA GLU A 446 -21.36 11.18 38.32
C GLU A 446 -21.30 12.57 37.70
N ALA A 447 -20.81 12.71 36.46
CA ALA A 447 -20.79 13.97 35.74
C ALA A 447 -22.20 14.48 35.36
N ARG A 448 -23.16 13.57 35.20
CA ARG A 448 -24.58 13.89 34.92
C ARG A 448 -25.33 14.41 36.14
N LYS A 449 -24.86 14.14 37.35
CA LYS A 449 -25.40 14.73 38.60
C LYS A 449 -24.91 16.18 38.70
#